data_AF-A0A972TTK2-F1
#
_entry.id   AF-A0A972TTK2-F1
#
_cell.length_a   1.000
_cell.length_b   1.000
_cell.length_c   1.000
_cell.angle_alpha   90.00
_cell.angle_beta   90.00
_cell.angle_gamma   90.00
#
_symmetry.space_group_name_H-M   'P 1'
#
loop_
_entity.id
_entity.type
_entity.pdbx_description
1 polymer ?
#
loop_
_entity_poly.entity_id
_entity_poly.type
_entity_poly.pdbx_seq_one_letter_code
_entity_poly.pdbx_strand_id
1 'polypeptide(L)'
;MLEYKRGELSEKELENRIIKHPHLIEDGLKYIEHQRHTSSGRLDILFVDSNGSLVVAELKVVEDLYMLFQALDYFDFVAEKIEGFARIYSKHNIDVEKYPRLMLIAPGFSHIMINRCRWLNPDIQISLFVYQYISFPNDNEDTLVFIPQEISVRPTVLRKAPELTELLTYIKNDSVRQIAKRFLDEVKNLSSEVTVDPLQWGKSVKYKGSVLFYWEPRQACIRISTNKEDGDWEGINVSTQEQFEQMFEQIKNNIEKYDQG
;
A
#
# COMPACT_ATOMS: atom_id res chain seq x y z
N MET A 1 -36.16 25.95 -19.07
CA MET A 1 -34.74 25.54 -18.99
C MET A 1 -34.28 25.96 -17.60
N LEU A 2 -33.80 25.03 -16.78
CA LEU A 2 -33.28 25.37 -15.44
C LEU A 2 -31.99 26.18 -15.63
N GLU A 3 -31.98 27.42 -15.14
CA GLU A 3 -30.77 28.24 -15.12
C GLU A 3 -29.89 27.82 -13.94
N TYR A 4 -28.62 27.53 -14.21
CA TYR A 4 -27.64 27.20 -13.19
C TYR A 4 -26.31 27.90 -13.47
N LYS A 5 -25.51 28.09 -12.43
CA LYS A 5 -24.16 28.65 -12.51
C LYS A 5 -23.16 27.75 -11.79
N ARG A 6 -21.94 27.69 -12.31
CA ARG A 6 -20.81 27.13 -11.55
C ARG A 6 -20.31 28.18 -10.57
N GLY A 7 -20.14 27.79 -9.32
CA GLY A 7 -19.59 28.67 -8.28
C GLY A 7 -18.28 28.14 -7.72
N GLU A 8 -17.69 28.93 -6.82
CA GLU A 8 -16.52 28.56 -6.03
C GLU A 8 -16.95 28.36 -4.57
N LEU A 9 -16.19 27.57 -3.82
CA LEU A 9 -16.40 27.33 -2.40
C LEU A 9 -15.11 27.60 -1.64
N SER A 10 -15.22 28.05 -0.39
CA SER A 10 -14.12 27.94 0.56
C SER A 10 -13.95 26.48 1.02
N GLU A 11 -12.75 26.12 1.50
CA GLU A 11 -12.48 24.76 2.01
C GLU A 11 -13.46 24.35 3.11
N LYS A 12 -13.77 25.28 4.01
CA LYS A 12 -14.74 25.08 5.09
C LYS A 12 -16.16 24.83 4.57
N GLU A 13 -16.58 25.51 3.50
CA GLU A 13 -17.90 25.28 2.90
C GLU A 13 -17.97 23.93 2.19
N LEU A 14 -16.91 23.55 1.48
CA LEU A 14 -16.78 22.24 0.85
C LEU A 14 -16.85 21.12 1.89
N GLU A 15 -16.05 21.20 2.95
CA GLU A 15 -16.03 20.27 4.08
C GLU A 15 -17.42 20.10 4.70
N ASN A 16 -18.07 21.22 5.06
CA ASN A 16 -19.40 21.20 5.67
C ASN A 16 -20.47 20.57 4.77
N ARG A 17 -20.42 20.82 3.46
CA ARG A 17 -21.39 20.25 2.50
C ARG A 17 -21.17 18.75 2.35
N ILE A 18 -19.91 18.31 2.25
CA ILE A 18 -19.55 16.89 2.18
C ILE A 18 -19.99 16.13 3.44
N ILE A 19 -19.74 16.68 4.64
CA ILE A 19 -20.15 16.06 5.91
C ILE A 19 -21.66 15.86 5.98
N LYS A 20 -22.44 16.83 5.47
CA LYS A 20 -23.91 16.76 5.47
C LYS A 20 -24.46 15.77 4.44
N HIS A 21 -23.76 15.60 3.32
CA HIS A 21 -24.24 14.80 2.19
C HIS A 21 -23.16 13.85 1.64
N PRO A 22 -22.59 12.95 2.47
CA PRO A 22 -21.52 12.05 2.03
C PRO A 22 -21.98 11.06 0.95
N HIS A 23 -23.28 10.76 0.91
CA HIS A 23 -23.93 9.93 -0.11
C HIS A 23 -23.82 10.51 -1.53
N LEU A 24 -23.50 11.79 -1.69
CA LEU A 24 -23.26 12.38 -3.02
C LEU A 24 -21.93 11.90 -3.63
N ILE A 25 -20.99 11.41 -2.81
CA ILE A 25 -19.70 10.88 -3.26
C ILE A 25 -19.81 9.37 -3.51
N GLU A 26 -20.31 8.64 -2.52
CA GLU A 26 -20.40 7.18 -2.56
C GLU A 26 -21.56 6.66 -1.67
N ASP A 27 -22.30 5.68 -2.18
CA ASP A 27 -23.41 5.07 -1.46
C ASP A 27 -22.96 4.37 -0.18
N GLY A 28 -23.65 4.66 0.92
CA GLY A 28 -23.35 4.08 2.23
C GLY A 28 -22.14 4.70 2.95
N LEU A 29 -21.50 5.72 2.38
CA LEU A 29 -20.45 6.49 3.04
C LEU A 29 -21.02 7.26 4.24
N LYS A 30 -20.42 7.07 5.42
CA LYS A 30 -20.88 7.70 6.68
C LYS A 30 -19.75 8.51 7.31
N TYR A 31 -20.06 9.75 7.64
CA TYR A 31 -19.17 10.65 8.36
C TYR A 31 -18.87 10.13 9.78
N ILE A 32 -17.60 10.21 10.19
CA ILE A 32 -17.13 9.87 11.54
C ILE A 32 -16.66 11.12 12.28
N GLU A 33 -15.61 11.76 11.77
CA GLU A 33 -14.93 12.88 12.43
C GLU A 33 -14.27 13.81 11.40
N HIS A 34 -14.03 15.08 11.77
CA HIS A 34 -13.29 16.06 10.97
C HIS A 34 -12.30 16.82 11.85
N GLN A 35 -11.26 17.40 11.26
CA GLN A 35 -10.30 18.32 11.93
C GLN A 35 -9.53 17.77 13.13
N ARG A 36 -9.29 16.45 13.18
CA ARG A 36 -8.46 15.85 14.22
C ARG A 36 -6.98 16.23 14.00
N HIS A 37 -6.35 16.79 15.02
CA HIS A 37 -4.91 17.05 14.99
C HIS A 37 -4.13 15.75 15.19
N THR A 38 -3.19 15.49 14.30
CA THR A 38 -2.16 14.45 14.41
C THR A 38 -0.80 15.11 14.63
N SER A 39 0.24 14.28 14.84
CA SER A 39 1.63 14.76 14.87
C SER A 39 2.09 15.39 13.56
N SER A 40 1.42 15.07 12.44
CA SER A 40 1.84 15.43 11.08
C SER A 40 0.93 16.47 10.41
N GLY A 41 -0.22 16.81 11.02
CA GLY A 41 -1.11 17.87 10.56
C GLY A 41 -2.55 17.71 11.05
N ARG A 42 -3.49 18.44 10.44
CA ARG A 42 -4.94 18.28 10.64
C ARG A 42 -5.61 17.49 9.50
N LEU A 43 -6.29 16.38 9.84
CA LEU A 43 -7.12 15.63 8.90
C LEU A 43 -8.34 16.47 8.49
N ASP A 44 -8.68 16.49 7.20
CA ASP A 44 -9.93 17.12 6.76
C ASP A 44 -11.14 16.31 7.21
N ILE A 45 -11.37 15.11 6.65
CA ILE A 45 -12.53 14.28 7.02
C ILE A 45 -12.16 12.78 7.13
N LEU A 46 -12.73 12.11 8.13
CA LEU A 46 -12.77 10.66 8.27
C LEU A 46 -14.18 10.12 8.02
N PHE A 47 -14.31 9.11 7.16
CA PHE A 47 -15.54 8.34 6.97
C PHE A 47 -15.35 6.86 7.30
N VAL A 48 -16.47 6.13 7.34
CA VAL A 48 -16.53 4.68 7.13
C VAL A 48 -17.36 4.42 5.88
N ASP A 49 -16.93 3.49 5.04
CA ASP A 49 -17.72 3.06 3.88
C ASP A 49 -18.71 1.94 4.21
N SER A 50 -19.47 1.50 3.21
CA SER A 50 -20.49 0.45 3.35
C SER A 50 -19.90 -0.92 3.73
N ASN A 51 -18.59 -1.13 3.54
CA ASN A 51 -17.88 -2.35 3.87
C ASN A 51 -17.20 -2.29 5.25
N GLY A 52 -17.35 -1.19 5.99
CA GLY A 52 -16.73 -1.02 7.30
C GLY A 52 -15.28 -0.53 7.25
N SER A 53 -14.74 -0.22 6.07
CA SER A 53 -13.38 0.32 5.96
C SER A 53 -13.36 1.81 6.32
N LEU A 54 -12.33 2.24 7.04
CA LEU A 54 -12.07 3.66 7.26
C LEU A 54 -11.66 4.34 5.96
N VAL A 55 -12.11 5.57 5.76
CA VAL A 55 -11.84 6.38 4.56
C VAL A 55 -11.25 7.71 5.01
N VAL A 56 -9.98 7.91 4.70
CA VAL A 56 -9.27 9.17 4.93
C VAL A 56 -9.50 10.07 3.71
N ALA A 57 -10.21 11.17 3.93
CA ALA A 57 -10.53 12.12 2.87
C ALA A 57 -9.78 13.44 3.06
N GLU A 58 -9.07 13.85 2.01
CA GLU A 58 -8.39 15.14 1.91
C GLU A 58 -9.11 16.00 0.86
N LEU A 59 -9.29 17.29 1.13
CA LEU A 59 -10.07 18.21 0.32
C LEU A 59 -9.22 19.41 -0.14
N LYS A 60 -9.46 19.90 -1.36
CA LYS A 60 -8.87 21.14 -1.85
C LYS A 60 -9.85 21.90 -2.72
N VAL A 61 -9.83 23.23 -2.64
CA VAL A 61 -10.65 24.11 -3.51
C VAL A 61 -9.89 24.59 -4.75
N VAL A 62 -8.62 24.20 -4.87
CA VAL A 62 -7.75 24.41 -6.01
C VAL A 62 -6.95 23.14 -6.27
N GLU A 63 -6.36 22.99 -7.45
CA GLU A 63 -5.43 21.89 -7.70
C GLU A 63 -4.18 22.03 -6.82
N ASP A 64 -3.83 20.96 -6.07
CA ASP A 64 -2.68 20.94 -5.17
C ASP A 64 -1.93 19.60 -5.26
N LEU A 65 -0.66 19.65 -5.68
CA LEU A 65 0.21 18.48 -5.78
C LEU A 65 0.59 17.89 -4.41
N TYR A 66 0.53 18.67 -3.34
CA TYR A 66 0.92 18.25 -2.00
C TYR A 66 -0.19 17.53 -1.24
N MET A 67 -1.44 17.64 -1.71
CA MET A 67 -2.61 16.97 -1.17
C MET A 67 -2.40 15.45 -0.98
N LEU A 68 -1.75 14.79 -1.94
CA LEU A 68 -1.48 13.35 -1.85
C LEU A 68 -0.56 13.00 -0.66
N PHE A 69 0.44 13.84 -0.37
CA PHE A 69 1.35 13.59 0.75
C PHE A 69 0.64 13.82 2.09
N GLN A 70 -0.17 14.88 2.18
CA GLN A 70 -0.98 15.16 3.36
C GLN A 70 -1.94 14.00 3.67
N ALA A 71 -2.62 13.49 2.63
CA ALA A 71 -3.50 12.34 2.77
C ALA A 71 -2.74 11.07 3.23
N LEU A 72 -1.54 10.82 2.69
CA LEU A 72 -0.70 9.68 3.08
C LEU A 72 -0.24 9.76 4.54
N ASP A 73 0.09 10.96 5.04
CA ASP A 73 0.48 11.13 6.45
C ASP A 73 -0.68 10.78 7.40
N TYR A 74 -1.93 11.12 7.05
CA TYR A 74 -3.09 10.69 7.85
C TYR A 74 -3.44 9.23 7.66
N PHE A 75 -3.28 8.70 6.45
CA PHE A 75 -3.45 7.28 6.19
C PHE A 75 -2.59 6.45 7.14
N ASP A 76 -1.31 6.79 7.24
CA ASP A 76 -0.36 6.13 8.14
C ASP A 76 -0.84 6.20 9.59
N PHE A 77 -1.18 7.40 10.07
CA PHE A 77 -1.71 7.60 11.42
C PHE A 77 -2.96 6.76 11.73
N VAL A 78 -3.90 6.67 10.79
CA VAL A 78 -5.15 5.91 10.95
C VAL A 78 -4.89 4.42 10.87
N ALA A 79 -4.03 3.97 9.93
CA ALA A 79 -3.67 2.56 9.74
C ALA A 79 -3.01 1.97 10.99
N GLU A 80 -2.18 2.74 11.69
CA GLU A 80 -1.57 2.30 12.97
C GLU A 80 -2.57 2.17 14.13
N LYS A 81 -3.76 2.78 14.02
CA LYS A 81 -4.67 3.01 15.17
C LYS A 81 -6.10 2.54 14.92
N ILE A 82 -6.30 1.66 13.94
CA ILE A 82 -7.63 1.21 13.49
C ILE A 82 -8.46 0.67 14.66
N GLU A 83 -7.90 -0.18 15.53
CA GLU A 83 -8.60 -0.70 16.72
C GLU A 83 -9.07 0.42 17.65
N GLY A 84 -8.26 1.46 17.84
CA GLY A 84 -8.59 2.62 18.65
C GLY A 84 -9.78 3.38 18.06
N PHE A 85 -9.79 3.58 16.74
CA PHE A 85 -10.94 4.17 16.03
C PHE A 85 -12.19 3.29 16.15
N ALA A 86 -12.08 1.97 15.94
CA ALA A 86 -13.20 1.04 16.07
C ALA A 86 -13.83 1.07 17.48
N ARG A 87 -13.01 1.21 18.53
CA ARG A 87 -13.48 1.31 19.90
C ARG A 87 -14.20 2.64 20.19
N ILE A 88 -13.63 3.76 19.75
CA ILE A 88 -14.21 5.10 19.96
C ILE A 88 -15.52 5.25 19.18
N TYR A 89 -15.54 4.79 17.94
CA TYR A 89 -16.68 4.90 17.02
C TYR A 89 -17.41 3.57 16.82
N SER A 90 -17.65 2.84 17.91
CA SER A 90 -18.26 1.50 17.89
C SER A 90 -19.62 1.41 17.19
N LYS A 91 -20.33 2.53 17.04
CA LYS A 91 -21.59 2.64 16.29
C LYS A 91 -21.44 2.56 14.77
N HIS A 92 -20.21 2.67 14.26
CA HIS A 92 -19.91 2.75 12.83
C HIS A 92 -19.53 1.40 12.21
N ASN A 93 -19.48 0.31 12.99
CA ASN A 93 -19.12 -1.04 12.52
C ASN A 93 -17.81 -1.07 11.72
N ILE A 94 -16.77 -0.41 12.24
CA ILE A 94 -15.45 -0.39 11.62
C ILE A 94 -14.85 -1.79 11.66
N ASP A 95 -14.41 -2.28 10.51
CA ASP A 95 -13.72 -3.56 10.36
C ASP A 95 -12.22 -3.36 10.58
N VAL A 96 -11.69 -3.95 11.66
CA VAL A 96 -10.28 -3.76 12.07
C VAL A 96 -9.29 -4.52 11.18
N GLU A 97 -9.76 -5.50 10.42
CA GLU A 97 -8.93 -6.31 9.52
C GLU A 97 -8.74 -5.64 8.16
N LYS A 98 -9.43 -4.52 7.91
CA LYS A 98 -9.35 -3.78 6.65
C LYS A 98 -8.45 -2.57 6.80
N TYR A 99 -7.49 -2.46 5.88
CA TYR A 99 -6.73 -1.22 5.72
C TYR A 99 -7.67 -0.05 5.38
N PRO A 100 -7.38 1.16 5.86
CA PRO A 100 -8.08 2.35 5.41
C PRO A 100 -7.94 2.52 3.89
N ARG A 101 -8.78 3.37 3.30
CA ARG A 101 -8.62 3.85 1.93
C ARG A 101 -8.48 5.36 1.89
N LEU A 102 -7.85 5.86 0.83
CA LEU A 102 -7.69 7.27 0.56
C LEU A 102 -8.75 7.78 -0.40
N MET A 103 -9.26 8.97 -0.13
CA MET A 103 -10.19 9.69 -0.99
C MET A 103 -9.71 11.14 -1.16
N LEU A 104 -9.34 11.52 -2.38
CA LEU A 104 -8.92 12.88 -2.69
C LEU A 104 -10.05 13.58 -3.44
N ILE A 105 -10.44 14.77 -2.98
CA ILE A 105 -11.52 15.56 -3.57
C ILE A 105 -11.04 16.97 -3.89
N ALA A 106 -11.05 17.35 -5.16
CA ALA A 106 -10.55 18.64 -5.63
C ALA A 106 -11.36 19.13 -6.85
N PRO A 107 -11.25 20.40 -7.30
CA PRO A 107 -11.88 20.84 -8.55
C PRO A 107 -11.18 20.27 -9.80
N GLY A 108 -10.01 19.65 -9.63
CA GLY A 108 -9.19 19.07 -10.69
C GLY A 108 -7.91 18.45 -10.13
N PHE A 109 -7.27 17.60 -10.93
CA PHE A 109 -6.01 16.95 -10.60
C PHE A 109 -5.04 17.03 -11.77
N SER A 110 -3.80 17.41 -11.50
CA SER A 110 -2.76 17.37 -12.53
C SER A 110 -2.51 15.93 -13.00
N HIS A 111 -2.06 15.80 -14.25
CA HIS A 111 -1.52 14.53 -14.75
C HIS A 111 -0.35 14.01 -13.91
N ILE A 112 0.44 14.90 -13.30
CA ILE A 112 1.56 14.51 -12.43
C ILE A 112 1.04 13.79 -11.19
N MET A 113 -0.02 14.32 -10.55
CA MET A 113 -0.61 13.70 -9.36
C MET A 113 -1.24 12.35 -9.67
N ILE A 114 -2.04 12.27 -10.75
CA ILE A 114 -2.66 11.01 -11.20
C ILE A 114 -1.58 9.96 -11.48
N ASN A 115 -0.50 10.36 -12.16
CA ASN A 115 0.64 9.47 -12.45
C ASN A 115 1.35 8.99 -11.18
N ARG A 116 1.43 9.80 -10.12
CA ARG A 116 2.02 9.39 -8.84
C ARG A 116 1.16 8.38 -8.12
N CYS A 117 -0.17 8.60 -8.08
CA CYS A 117 -1.12 7.68 -7.46
C CYS A 117 -0.98 6.26 -8.03
N ARG A 118 -0.79 6.14 -9.35
CA ARG A 118 -0.56 4.85 -10.03
C ARG A 118 0.61 4.03 -9.46
N TRP A 119 1.66 4.69 -8.93
CA TRP A 119 2.88 4.01 -8.46
C TRP A 119 2.90 3.72 -6.96
N LEU A 120 1.89 4.14 -6.20
CA LEU A 120 1.74 3.81 -4.77
C LEU A 120 1.32 2.36 -4.57
N ASN A 121 1.74 1.73 -3.47
CA ASN A 121 1.50 0.31 -3.16
C ASN A 121 0.03 -0.07 -3.48
N PRO A 122 -0.25 -1.14 -4.26
CA PRO A 122 -1.61 -1.56 -4.59
C PRO A 122 -2.54 -1.78 -3.39
N ASP A 123 -1.99 -2.05 -2.21
CA ASP A 123 -2.77 -2.20 -0.97
C ASP A 123 -3.40 -0.87 -0.50
N ILE A 124 -2.81 0.27 -0.89
CA ILE A 124 -3.37 1.60 -0.62
C ILE A 124 -4.41 1.90 -1.69
N GLN A 125 -5.68 1.68 -1.37
CA GLN A 125 -6.78 2.01 -2.26
C GLN A 125 -6.98 3.53 -2.31
N ILE A 126 -6.87 4.14 -3.49
CA ILE A 126 -7.00 5.59 -3.68
C ILE A 126 -8.14 5.88 -4.65
N SER A 127 -9.10 6.69 -4.21
CA SER A 127 -10.17 7.23 -5.05
C SER A 127 -9.96 8.72 -5.29
N LEU A 128 -10.12 9.17 -6.53
CA LEU A 128 -10.02 10.58 -6.90
C LEU A 128 -11.40 11.07 -7.35
N PHE A 129 -11.88 12.18 -6.79
CA PHE A 129 -13.14 12.80 -7.18
C PHE A 129 -12.92 14.27 -7.56
N VAL A 130 -13.32 14.61 -8.78
CA VAL A 130 -13.44 16.01 -9.20
C VAL A 130 -14.81 16.51 -8.77
N TYR A 131 -14.87 17.56 -7.95
CA TYR A 131 -16.15 18.17 -7.58
C TYR A 131 -16.51 19.36 -8.48
N GLN A 132 -17.81 19.56 -8.68
CA GLN A 132 -18.37 20.77 -9.28
C GLN A 132 -19.43 21.34 -8.34
N TYR A 133 -19.34 22.62 -8.02
CA TYR A 133 -20.39 23.33 -7.28
C TYR A 133 -21.37 23.97 -8.26
N ILE A 134 -22.63 23.55 -8.15
CA ILE A 134 -23.73 24.04 -8.99
C ILE A 134 -24.65 24.87 -8.12
N SER A 135 -24.80 26.14 -8.48
CA SER A 135 -25.75 27.05 -7.85
C SER A 135 -26.96 27.30 -8.74
N PHE A 136 -28.15 27.30 -8.14
CA PHE A 136 -29.42 27.55 -8.81
C PHE A 136 -29.95 28.91 -8.33
N PRO A 137 -29.84 29.98 -9.13
CA PRO A 137 -30.18 31.34 -8.66
C PRO A 137 -31.64 31.53 -8.23
N ASN A 138 -32.54 30.66 -8.70
CA ASN A 138 -33.99 30.78 -8.52
C ASN A 138 -34.59 29.71 -7.58
N ASP A 139 -33.80 28.70 -7.22
CA ASP A 139 -34.16 27.62 -6.29
C ASP A 139 -32.96 27.46 -5.36
N ASN A 140 -33.08 27.72 -4.06
CA ASN A 140 -31.95 27.70 -3.11
C ASN A 140 -31.33 26.30 -2.86
N GLU A 141 -31.32 25.42 -3.86
CA GLU A 141 -30.86 24.03 -3.83
C GLU A 141 -29.47 23.85 -4.45
N ASP A 142 -28.52 24.71 -4.07
CA ASP A 142 -27.13 24.58 -4.49
C ASP A 142 -26.56 23.19 -4.10
N THR A 143 -25.92 22.51 -5.04
CA THR A 143 -25.46 21.12 -4.88
C THR A 143 -24.01 20.89 -5.31
N LEU A 144 -23.45 19.77 -4.85
CA LEU A 144 -22.15 19.26 -5.28
C LEU A 144 -22.34 18.05 -6.17
N VAL A 145 -21.63 18.04 -7.29
CA VAL A 145 -21.52 16.88 -8.17
C VAL A 145 -20.10 16.36 -8.09
N PHE A 146 -19.94 15.06 -7.80
CA PHE A 146 -18.64 14.40 -7.72
C PHE A 146 -18.46 13.50 -8.94
N ILE A 147 -17.35 13.67 -9.65
CA ILE A 147 -17.02 12.93 -10.85
C ILE A 147 -15.79 12.08 -10.53
N PRO A 148 -15.89 10.74 -10.54
CA PRO A 148 -14.74 9.89 -10.28
C PRO A 148 -13.69 10.08 -11.39
N GLN A 149 -12.43 10.23 -10.99
CA GLN A 149 -11.30 10.34 -11.88
C GLN A 149 -10.49 9.04 -11.82
N GLU A 150 -10.33 8.40 -12.99
CA GLU A 150 -9.58 7.15 -13.06
C GLU A 150 -8.08 7.38 -12.88
N ILE A 151 -7.47 6.52 -12.05
CA ILE A 151 -6.03 6.38 -11.96
C ILE A 151 -5.60 5.40 -13.05
N SER A 152 -4.75 5.85 -13.97
CA SER A 152 -4.23 4.97 -15.02
C SER A 152 -3.59 3.70 -14.43
N VAL A 153 -3.88 2.54 -15.04
CA VAL A 153 -3.25 1.28 -14.65
C VAL A 153 -1.74 1.32 -14.84
N ARG A 154 -1.02 0.65 -13.93
CA ARG A 154 0.43 0.42 -14.09
C ARG A 154 0.69 -0.27 -15.42
N PRO A 155 1.65 0.20 -16.23
CA PRO A 155 2.09 -0.56 -17.39
C PRO A 155 2.55 -1.94 -16.92
N THR A 156 1.84 -2.98 -17.32
CA THR A 156 2.27 -4.35 -17.02
C THR A 156 3.39 -4.67 -17.99
N VAL A 157 4.64 -4.54 -17.52
CA VAL A 157 5.77 -5.08 -18.25
C VAL A 157 5.83 -6.56 -17.90
N LEU A 158 5.44 -7.43 -18.82
CA LEU A 158 5.69 -8.87 -18.72
C LEU A 158 7.21 -9.08 -18.74
N ARG A 159 7.84 -9.03 -17.56
CA ARG A 159 9.23 -9.40 -17.42
C ARG A 159 9.28 -10.91 -17.21
N LYS A 160 9.91 -11.61 -18.14
CA LYS A 160 10.33 -12.99 -17.88
C LYS A 160 11.19 -12.96 -16.61
N ALA A 161 10.90 -13.86 -15.67
CA ALA A 161 11.73 -13.97 -14.49
C ALA A 161 13.17 -14.30 -14.92
N PRO A 162 14.18 -13.57 -14.40
CA PRO A 162 15.56 -13.76 -14.83
C PRO A 162 16.08 -15.15 -14.50
N GLU A 163 16.92 -15.66 -15.38
CA GLU A 163 17.64 -16.91 -15.15
C GLU A 163 18.63 -16.72 -13.98
N LEU A 164 19.03 -17.81 -13.31
CA LEU A 164 19.97 -17.70 -12.18
C LEU A 164 21.30 -17.07 -12.60
N THR A 165 21.78 -17.38 -13.81
CA THR A 165 23.01 -16.80 -14.36
C THR A 165 22.92 -15.28 -14.48
N GLU A 166 21.79 -14.75 -14.95
CA GLU A 166 21.55 -13.31 -15.05
C GLU A 166 21.56 -12.66 -13.66
N LEU A 167 20.85 -13.26 -12.69
CA LEU A 167 20.84 -12.79 -11.30
C LEU A 167 22.24 -12.77 -10.68
N LEU A 168 23.08 -13.77 -10.95
CA LEU A 168 24.46 -13.81 -10.44
C LEU A 168 25.36 -12.73 -11.05
N THR A 169 25.14 -12.34 -12.31
CA THR A 169 25.90 -11.23 -12.94
C THR A 169 25.58 -9.85 -12.35
N TYR A 170 24.45 -9.71 -11.65
CA TYR A 170 24.11 -8.51 -10.91
C TYR A 170 25.03 -8.27 -9.71
N ILE A 171 25.52 -9.35 -9.09
CA ILE A 171 26.46 -9.33 -7.97
C ILE A 171 27.85 -8.97 -8.51
N LYS A 172 28.40 -7.82 -8.08
CA LYS A 172 29.66 -7.28 -8.61
C LYS A 172 30.90 -7.87 -7.96
N ASN A 173 30.80 -8.28 -6.69
CA ASN A 173 31.88 -8.94 -5.98
C ASN A 173 31.89 -10.44 -6.31
N ASP A 174 33.02 -10.96 -6.80
CA ASP A 174 33.16 -12.36 -7.20
C ASP A 174 33.06 -13.34 -6.03
N SER A 175 33.60 -12.99 -4.86
CA SER A 175 33.48 -13.81 -3.64
C SER A 175 32.01 -13.93 -3.22
N VAL A 176 31.29 -12.80 -3.20
CA VAL A 176 29.86 -12.80 -2.89
C VAL A 176 29.07 -13.58 -3.94
N ARG A 177 29.43 -13.48 -5.23
CA ARG A 177 28.78 -14.24 -6.30
C ARG A 177 28.98 -15.76 -6.11
N GLN A 178 30.16 -16.18 -5.66
CA GLN A 178 30.42 -17.58 -5.34
C GLN A 178 29.59 -18.04 -4.13
N ILE A 179 29.55 -17.25 -3.06
CA ILE A 179 28.69 -17.50 -1.88
C ILE A 179 27.22 -17.63 -2.30
N ALA A 180 26.75 -16.69 -3.13
CA ALA A 180 25.39 -16.61 -3.65
C ALA A 180 24.98 -17.88 -4.41
N LYS A 181 25.82 -18.32 -5.34
CA LYS A 181 25.61 -19.55 -6.10
C LYS A 181 25.63 -20.76 -5.18
N ARG A 182 26.66 -20.86 -4.32
CA ARG A 182 26.84 -21.97 -3.39
C ARG A 182 25.65 -22.12 -2.44
N PHE A 183 25.07 -21.01 -1.99
CA PHE A 183 23.92 -21.03 -1.07
C PHE A 183 22.71 -21.75 -1.67
N LEU A 184 22.35 -21.41 -2.91
CA LEU A 184 21.23 -22.09 -3.58
C LEU A 184 21.56 -23.55 -3.89
N ASP A 185 22.79 -23.84 -4.32
CA ASP A 185 23.22 -25.21 -4.62
C ASP A 185 23.17 -26.09 -3.37
N GLU A 186 23.71 -25.62 -2.24
CA GLU A 186 23.73 -26.37 -0.98
C GLU A 186 22.33 -26.56 -0.39
N VAL A 187 21.48 -25.52 -0.38
CA VAL A 187 20.11 -25.64 0.14
C VAL A 187 19.29 -26.62 -0.68
N LYS A 188 19.40 -26.56 -2.02
CA LYS A 188 18.69 -27.48 -2.91
C LYS A 188 19.09 -28.94 -2.68
N ASN A 189 20.31 -29.17 -2.19
CA ASN A 189 20.82 -30.50 -1.86
C ASN A 189 20.47 -30.97 -0.44
N LEU A 190 19.81 -30.14 0.39
CA LEU A 190 19.36 -30.57 1.74
C LEU A 190 18.26 -31.63 1.66
N SER A 191 17.35 -31.55 0.70
CA SER A 191 16.28 -32.53 0.50
C SER A 191 15.73 -32.48 -0.93
N SER A 192 15.27 -33.62 -1.45
CA SER A 192 14.59 -33.69 -2.76
C SER A 192 13.26 -32.93 -2.79
N GLU A 193 12.71 -32.57 -1.63
CA GLU A 193 11.46 -31.81 -1.50
C GLU A 193 11.67 -30.29 -1.56
N VAL A 194 12.92 -29.84 -1.66
CA VAL A 194 13.24 -28.42 -1.86
C VAL A 194 13.03 -28.03 -3.32
N THR A 195 12.18 -27.03 -3.56
CA THR A 195 12.00 -26.43 -4.89
C THR A 195 12.49 -24.99 -4.91
N VAL A 196 12.92 -24.54 -6.10
CA VAL A 196 13.44 -23.18 -6.32
C VAL A 196 12.65 -22.56 -7.47
N ASP A 197 11.68 -21.72 -7.11
CA ASP A 197 10.79 -21.08 -8.06
C ASP A 197 11.35 -19.71 -8.49
N PRO A 198 11.23 -19.34 -9.77
CA PRO A 198 11.74 -18.06 -10.25
C PRO A 198 10.86 -16.89 -9.78
N LEU A 199 11.50 -15.81 -9.32
CA LEU A 199 10.85 -14.53 -9.04
C LEU A 199 11.41 -13.43 -9.95
N GLN A 200 10.67 -12.33 -10.10
CA GLN A 200 11.11 -11.18 -10.90
C GLN A 200 12.48 -10.63 -10.47
N TRP A 201 12.79 -10.71 -9.17
CA TRP A 201 14.00 -10.12 -8.57
C TRP A 201 14.87 -11.12 -7.81
N GLY A 202 14.62 -12.42 -7.95
CA GLY A 202 15.24 -13.42 -7.08
C GLY A 202 14.71 -14.83 -7.31
N LYS A 203 14.72 -15.64 -6.25
CA LYS A 203 14.16 -16.99 -6.20
C LYS A 203 13.35 -17.17 -4.92
N SER A 204 12.21 -17.86 -5.02
CA SER A 204 11.48 -18.37 -3.86
C SER A 204 11.92 -19.80 -3.64
N VAL A 205 12.51 -20.09 -2.48
CA VAL A 205 12.91 -21.44 -2.12
C VAL A 205 11.86 -22.01 -1.17
N LYS A 206 11.33 -23.17 -1.52
CA LYS A 206 10.23 -23.82 -0.81
C LYS A 206 10.63 -25.21 -0.36
N TYR A 207 10.03 -25.66 0.73
CA TYR A 207 10.11 -27.02 1.24
C TYR A 207 8.68 -27.53 1.44
N LYS A 208 8.35 -28.71 0.90
CA LYS A 208 6.98 -29.28 0.97
C LYS A 208 5.89 -28.32 0.47
N GLY A 209 6.21 -27.46 -0.50
CA GLY A 209 5.31 -26.45 -1.05
C GLY A 209 5.19 -25.15 -0.24
N SER A 210 5.70 -25.11 1.00
CA SER A 210 5.73 -23.92 1.85
C SER A 210 7.01 -23.11 1.62
N VAL A 211 6.92 -21.78 1.68
CA VAL A 211 8.10 -20.92 1.48
C VAL A 211 9.04 -21.03 2.68
N LEU A 212 10.29 -21.38 2.40
CA LEU A 212 11.37 -21.47 3.37
C LEU A 212 12.13 -20.14 3.45
N PHE A 213 12.49 -19.59 2.29
CA PHE A 213 13.06 -18.24 2.19
C PHE A 213 12.95 -17.64 0.78
N TYR A 214 13.17 -16.34 0.70
CA TYR A 214 13.43 -15.63 -0.54
C TYR A 214 14.91 -15.32 -0.68
N TRP A 215 15.45 -15.60 -1.86
CA TRP A 215 16.83 -15.31 -2.23
C TRP A 215 16.85 -14.15 -3.23
N GLU A 216 17.52 -13.06 -2.89
CA GLU A 216 17.56 -11.85 -3.73
C GLU A 216 19.00 -11.35 -3.87
N PRO A 217 19.56 -11.28 -5.09
CA PRO A 217 20.89 -10.73 -5.26
C PRO A 217 20.88 -9.21 -5.05
N ARG A 218 21.90 -8.70 -4.38
CA ARG A 218 22.28 -7.29 -4.32
C ARG A 218 23.67 -7.14 -4.93
N GLN A 219 24.07 -5.91 -5.27
CA GLN A 219 25.38 -5.73 -5.92
C GLN A 219 26.56 -6.16 -5.02
N ALA A 220 26.40 -6.05 -3.69
CA ALA A 220 27.46 -6.33 -2.70
C ALA A 220 27.14 -7.46 -1.72
N CYS A 221 25.95 -8.07 -1.77
CA CYS A 221 25.52 -9.16 -0.89
C CYS A 221 24.41 -9.97 -1.58
N ILE A 222 23.99 -11.07 -0.95
CA ILE A 222 22.66 -11.65 -1.18
C ILE A 222 21.78 -11.30 0.02
N ARG A 223 20.52 -10.94 -0.22
CA ARG A 223 19.52 -10.83 0.83
C ARG A 223 18.74 -12.13 0.89
N ILE A 224 18.74 -12.75 2.07
CA ILE A 224 17.94 -13.93 2.38
C ILE A 224 16.84 -13.49 3.32
N SER A 225 15.59 -13.60 2.89
CA SER A 225 14.44 -13.33 3.73
C SER A 225 13.80 -14.63 4.19
N THR A 226 13.76 -14.91 5.49
CA THR A 226 13.25 -16.17 6.07
C THR A 226 12.53 -15.92 7.40
N ASN A 227 11.86 -16.96 7.92
CA ASN A 227 11.22 -16.92 9.23
C ASN A 227 12.25 -16.96 10.36
N LYS A 228 12.00 -16.13 11.36
CA LYS A 228 12.59 -16.20 12.70
C LYS A 228 11.97 -17.31 13.53
N GLU A 229 12.50 -17.52 14.73
CA GLU A 229 11.96 -18.46 15.71
C GLU A 229 10.56 -18.09 16.20
N ASP A 230 10.20 -16.81 16.21
CA ASP A 230 8.88 -16.29 16.62
C ASP A 230 7.84 -16.30 15.48
N GLY A 231 8.23 -16.67 14.26
CA GLY A 231 7.37 -16.70 13.07
C GLY A 231 7.38 -15.43 12.23
N ASP A 232 8.08 -14.37 12.65
CA ASP A 232 8.22 -13.16 11.86
C ASP A 232 9.21 -13.34 10.70
N TRP A 233 8.95 -12.69 9.56
CA TRP A 233 9.88 -12.66 8.44
C TRP A 233 10.93 -11.57 8.63
N GLU A 234 12.20 -11.92 8.46
CA GLU A 234 13.29 -10.95 8.39
C GLU A 234 14.16 -11.14 7.17
N GLY A 235 14.81 -10.07 6.72
CA GLY A 235 15.75 -10.10 5.60
C GLY A 235 17.18 -9.82 6.08
N ILE A 236 18.06 -10.79 5.94
CA ILE A 236 19.47 -10.71 6.34
C ILE A 236 20.35 -10.61 5.10
N ASN A 237 21.33 -9.71 5.14
CA ASN A 237 22.34 -9.56 4.09
C ASN A 237 23.53 -10.48 4.37
N VAL A 238 23.82 -11.37 3.42
CA VAL A 238 24.96 -12.30 3.47
C VAL A 238 25.99 -11.86 2.42
N SER A 239 27.19 -11.51 2.88
CA SER A 239 28.33 -11.16 2.05
C SER A 239 29.63 -11.83 2.48
N THR A 240 29.64 -12.54 3.62
CA THR A 240 30.80 -13.27 4.14
C THR A 240 30.51 -14.76 4.31
N GLN A 241 31.58 -15.55 4.43
CA GLN A 241 31.49 -16.99 4.70
C GLN A 241 30.81 -17.29 6.04
N GLU A 242 31.11 -16.50 7.08
CA GLU A 242 30.52 -16.67 8.40
C GLU A 242 29.00 -16.42 8.39
N GLN A 243 28.57 -15.35 7.71
CA GLN A 243 27.13 -15.05 7.54
C GLN A 243 26.41 -16.13 6.73
N PHE A 244 27.10 -16.71 5.74
CA PHE A 244 26.58 -17.85 5.00
C PHE A 244 26.33 -19.03 5.92
N GLU A 245 27.30 -19.39 6.76
CA GLU A 245 27.20 -20.55 7.65
C GLU A 245 26.07 -20.36 8.67
N GLN A 246 26.00 -19.19 9.29
CA GLN A 246 24.92 -18.83 10.22
C GLN A 246 23.53 -18.95 9.56
N MET A 247 23.38 -18.36 8.38
CA MET A 247 22.11 -18.40 7.65
C MET A 247 21.77 -19.82 7.19
N PHE A 248 22.75 -20.59 6.72
CA PHE A 248 22.53 -21.94 6.25
C PHE A 248 22.06 -22.87 7.38
N GLU A 249 22.63 -22.75 8.58
CA GLU A 249 22.17 -23.49 9.76
C GLU A 249 20.75 -23.06 10.18
N GLN A 250 20.42 -21.77 10.13
CA GLN A 250 19.04 -21.31 10.37
C GLN A 250 18.04 -21.95 9.40
N ILE A 251 18.39 -22.04 8.11
CA ILE A 251 17.53 -22.69 7.10
C ILE A 251 17.35 -24.18 7.38
N LYS A 252 18.39 -24.90 7.81
CA LYS A 252 18.27 -26.31 8.23
C LYS A 252 17.31 -26.47 9.40
N ASN A 253 17.47 -25.65 10.44
CA ASN A 253 16.59 -25.69 11.60
C ASN A 253 15.12 -25.42 11.21
N ASN A 254 14.89 -24.53 10.25
CA ASN A 254 13.55 -24.25 9.74
C ASN A 254 12.96 -25.47 9.00
N ILE A 255 13.76 -26.21 8.22
CA ILE A 255 13.32 -27.48 7.59
C ILE A 255 12.93 -28.51 8.66
N GLU A 256 13.76 -28.69 9.69
CA GLU A 256 13.47 -29.65 10.77
C GLU A 256 12.16 -29.33 11.50
N LYS A 257 11.86 -28.05 11.72
CA LYS A 257 10.58 -27.61 12.29
C LYS A 257 9.39 -27.97 11.40
N TYR A 258 9.52 -27.85 10.07
CA TYR A 258 8.49 -28.27 9.13
C TYR A 258 8.23 -29.79 9.14
N ASP A 259 9.22 -30.60 9.51
CA ASP A 259 9.05 -32.05 9.63
C ASP A 259 8.41 -32.48 10.95
N GLN A 260 8.39 -31.60 11.96
CA GLN A 260 7.84 -31.86 13.30
C GLN A 260 6.38 -31.39 13.47
N GLY A 261 5.89 -30.50 12.60
CA GLY A 261 4.52 -29.96 12.62
C GLY A 261 3.62 -30.62 11.59
#